data_AF-A0AAP4A7F8-F1
#
_entry.id   AF-A0AAP4A7F8-F1
#
_cell.length_a   1.000
_cell.length_b   1.000
_cell.length_c   1.000
_cell.angle_alpha   90.00
_cell.angle_beta   90.00
_cell.angle_gamma   90.00
#
_symmetry.space_group_name_H-M   'P 1'
#
loop_
_entity.id
_entity.type
_entity.pdbx_description
1 polymer ?
#
loop_
_entity_poly.entity_id
_entity_poly.type
_entity_poly.pdbx_seq_one_letter_code
_entity_poly.pdbx_strand_id
1 'polypeptide(L)'
;MINKYIAVAVIVLAIVCGLVLNASKQNPITLDQQETAPESKKYSGEKYITKYTYKKINDQKASLMTSNILHATSLEEETVAQFRGALITLFGEPQRTSENFEEAYEYIIKATDPNGQSWILTAYEGPGGPAIGGDTEKESIEEVAQDLLNLIEATRPANFEDVGYYEDTGSTIRYGCKEQVCFHQESTTEQYAPDK
;
A
#
# COMPACT_ATOMS: atom_id res chain seq x y z
N MET A 1 78.63 18.63 7.17
CA MET A 1 77.54 18.54 8.18
C MET A 1 76.71 17.32 7.79
N ILE A 2 77.05 16.07 8.14
CA ILE A 2 77.18 15.41 9.45
C ILE A 2 75.88 15.46 10.26
N ASN A 3 75.38 14.25 10.59
CA ASN A 3 74.55 13.82 11.75
C ASN A 3 73.02 13.74 11.60
N LYS A 4 72.29 12.66 11.97
CA LYS A 4 72.61 11.34 12.57
C LYS A 4 71.42 10.37 12.45
N TYR A 5 71.73 9.11 12.12
CA TYR A 5 71.27 7.78 12.64
C TYR A 5 69.78 7.51 12.89
N ILE A 6 69.14 6.48 12.30
CA ILE A 6 69.35 5.01 12.32
C ILE A 6 69.10 4.36 13.71
N ALA A 7 68.11 3.47 13.77
CA ALA A 7 68.09 2.17 14.49
C ALA A 7 66.81 1.43 14.06
N VAL A 8 66.83 0.41 13.19
CA VAL A 8 67.24 -1.01 13.33
C VAL A 8 66.31 -1.84 14.24
N ALA A 9 65.81 -2.92 13.64
CA ALA A 9 64.81 -3.90 14.09
C ALA A 9 65.27 -4.85 15.20
N VAL A 10 64.31 -5.43 15.95
CA VAL A 10 64.40 -6.77 16.57
C VAL A 10 63.00 -7.40 16.72
N ILE A 11 62.86 -8.63 16.22
CA ILE A 11 61.75 -9.61 16.37
C ILE A 11 61.86 -10.28 17.75
N VAL A 12 60.77 -10.51 18.50
CA VAL A 12 60.54 -11.76 19.28
C VAL A 12 59.03 -11.97 19.58
N LEU A 13 58.62 -13.21 19.32
CA LEU A 13 57.37 -13.93 19.53
C LEU A 13 57.14 -14.29 21.02
N ALA A 14 55.92 -14.18 21.54
CA ALA A 14 55.48 -14.96 22.71
C ALA A 14 54.03 -15.41 22.57
N ILE A 15 53.85 -16.72 22.64
CA ILE A 15 52.64 -17.51 22.45
C ILE A 15 52.09 -17.91 23.84
N VAL A 16 50.78 -18.13 23.92
CA VAL A 16 50.10 -19.27 24.60
C VAL A 16 49.06 -18.92 25.69
N CYS A 17 47.83 -19.40 25.38
CA CYS A 17 46.75 -19.94 26.21
C CYS A 17 45.79 -19.06 27.01
N GLY A 18 44.50 -19.27 26.68
CA GLY A 18 43.34 -19.01 27.53
C GLY A 18 42.04 -19.38 26.81
N LEU A 19 41.69 -20.65 26.84
CA LEU A 19 40.56 -21.35 26.22
C LEU A 19 39.20 -20.60 26.09
N VAL A 20 38.60 -20.76 24.90
CA VAL A 20 37.23 -21.22 24.60
C VAL A 20 36.09 -20.65 25.44
N LEU A 21 35.16 -19.95 24.79
CA LEU A 21 33.75 -20.35 24.74
C LEU A 21 33.04 -19.73 23.52
N ASN A 22 32.39 -20.62 22.79
CA ASN A 22 31.57 -20.40 21.61
C ASN A 22 30.20 -19.87 22.09
N ALA A 23 29.77 -18.69 21.65
CA ALA A 23 28.39 -18.24 21.83
C ALA A 23 28.01 -17.23 20.74
N SER A 24 27.07 -17.64 19.88
CA SER A 24 26.12 -16.81 19.13
C SER A 24 26.68 -15.63 18.33
N LYS A 25 26.91 -15.85 17.03
CA LYS A 25 26.87 -14.76 16.05
C LYS A 25 25.42 -14.29 15.94
N GLN A 26 25.02 -13.31 16.75
CA GLN A 26 23.91 -12.45 16.39
C GLN A 26 24.39 -11.58 15.22
N ASN A 27 23.90 -11.90 14.02
CA ASN A 27 23.96 -10.97 12.91
C ASN A 27 23.22 -9.69 13.34
N PRO A 28 23.80 -8.50 13.19
CA PRO A 28 23.05 -7.28 13.36
C PRO A 28 21.93 -7.25 12.31
N ILE A 29 20.69 -7.11 12.76
CA ILE A 29 19.54 -6.85 11.90
C ILE A 29 19.82 -5.50 11.24
N THR A 30 20.17 -5.52 9.95
CA THR A 30 20.20 -4.33 9.12
C THR A 30 18.75 -3.93 8.86
N LEU A 31 18.25 -3.00 9.66
CA LEU A 31 16.96 -2.36 9.46
C LEU A 31 17.12 -1.30 8.35
N ASP A 32 17.30 -1.75 7.11
CA ASP A 32 17.26 -0.91 5.91
C ASP A 32 16.72 -1.74 4.74
N GLN A 33 15.43 -2.05 4.81
CA GLN A 33 14.61 -2.17 3.62
C GLN A 33 13.40 -1.28 3.86
N GLN A 34 13.60 0.01 3.61
CA GLN A 34 12.49 0.90 3.29
C GLN A 34 11.98 0.43 1.93
N GLU A 35 11.05 -0.51 1.95
CA GLU A 35 10.22 -0.82 0.79
C GLU A 35 9.54 0.48 0.40
N THR A 36 9.96 1.02 -0.75
CA THR A 36 9.40 2.27 -1.25
C THR A 36 8.00 1.93 -1.74
N ALA A 37 7.00 2.28 -0.93
CA ALA A 37 5.60 2.22 -1.35
C ALA A 37 5.48 2.90 -2.72
N PRO A 38 4.80 2.29 -3.71
CA PRO A 38 4.61 2.94 -5.00
C PRO A 38 3.93 4.29 -4.77
N GLU A 39 4.58 5.38 -5.20
CA GLU A 39 3.99 6.71 -5.13
C GLU A 39 2.70 6.72 -5.94
N SER A 40 1.54 6.85 -5.28
CA SER A 40 0.28 6.95 -6.02
C SER A 40 0.23 8.24 -6.82
N LYS A 41 -0.22 8.16 -8.06
CA LYS A 41 -0.28 9.31 -8.97
C LYS A 41 -1.71 9.82 -9.15
N LYS A 42 -1.86 11.15 -9.17
CA LYS A 42 -3.08 11.79 -9.69
C LYS A 42 -3.36 11.30 -11.11
N TYR A 43 -4.64 11.27 -11.47
CA TYR A 43 -5.09 10.79 -12.77
C TYR A 43 -4.27 11.44 -13.88
N SER A 44 -3.50 10.61 -14.60
CA SER A 44 -2.50 11.12 -15.54
C SER A 44 -3.10 11.56 -16.87
N GLY A 45 -4.33 11.15 -17.19
CA GLY A 45 -4.92 11.33 -18.52
C GLY A 45 -4.36 10.38 -19.58
N GLU A 46 -3.28 9.65 -19.28
CA GLU A 46 -2.64 8.75 -20.21
C GLU A 46 -3.41 7.43 -20.30
N LYS A 47 -3.62 6.95 -21.53
CA LYS A 47 -4.25 5.65 -21.72
C LYS A 47 -3.28 4.55 -21.27
N TYR A 48 -3.64 3.85 -20.20
CA TYR A 48 -2.95 2.63 -19.81
C TYR A 48 -3.47 1.42 -20.58
N ILE A 49 -2.55 0.55 -21.00
CA ILE A 49 -2.88 -0.72 -21.66
C ILE A 49 -2.53 -1.84 -20.68
N THR A 50 -3.56 -2.41 -20.07
CA THR A 50 -3.44 -3.54 -19.14
C THR A 50 -3.06 -4.83 -19.86
N LYS A 51 -2.31 -5.70 -19.17
CA LYS A 51 -2.02 -7.07 -19.61
C LYS A 51 -3.18 -8.04 -19.34
N TYR A 52 -4.14 -7.66 -18.51
CA TYR A 52 -5.19 -8.53 -18.00
C TYR A 52 -6.58 -8.02 -18.39
N THR A 53 -7.56 -8.92 -18.42
CA THR A 53 -8.97 -8.53 -18.37
C THR A 53 -9.44 -8.58 -16.93
N TYR A 54 -10.00 -7.46 -16.45
CA TYR A 54 -10.56 -7.35 -15.10
C TYR A 54 -12.08 -7.38 -15.14
N LYS A 55 -12.67 -8.14 -14.21
CA LYS A 55 -14.12 -8.19 -14.04
C LYS A 55 -14.47 -8.26 -12.56
N LYS A 56 -15.39 -7.38 -12.14
CA LYS A 56 -16.05 -7.48 -10.83
C LYS A 56 -16.84 -8.79 -10.73
N ILE A 57 -16.64 -9.55 -9.66
CA ILE A 57 -17.34 -10.81 -9.40
C ILE A 57 -18.12 -10.75 -8.09
N ASN A 58 -19.18 -11.53 -7.97
CA ASN A 58 -19.97 -11.60 -6.74
C ASN A 58 -19.69 -12.94 -6.02
N ASP A 59 -18.55 -13.02 -5.35
CA ASP A 59 -18.15 -14.17 -4.54
C ASP A 59 -17.52 -13.70 -3.23
N GLN A 60 -18.37 -13.47 -2.22
CA GLN A 60 -17.93 -12.95 -0.92
C GLN A 60 -16.90 -13.84 -0.21
N LYS A 61 -16.89 -15.15 -0.47
CA LYS A 61 -15.91 -16.05 0.14
C LYS A 61 -14.52 -15.80 -0.41
N ALA A 62 -14.41 -15.30 -1.64
CA ALA A 62 -13.14 -15.02 -2.27
C ALA A 62 -12.42 -13.83 -1.62
N SER A 63 -13.16 -12.88 -1.01
CA SER A 63 -12.55 -11.78 -0.22
C SER A 63 -11.75 -12.31 0.97
N LEU A 64 -12.26 -13.33 1.68
CA LEU A 64 -11.61 -13.95 2.83
C LEU A 64 -10.28 -14.64 2.51
N MET A 65 -9.99 -14.84 1.23
CA MET A 65 -8.75 -15.44 0.75
C MET A 65 -7.71 -14.40 0.33
N THR A 66 -8.02 -13.11 0.49
CA THR A 66 -7.10 -12.02 0.13
C THR A 66 -6.43 -11.42 1.35
N SER A 67 -5.18 -11.00 1.18
CA SER A 67 -4.42 -10.19 2.12
C SER A 67 -3.94 -8.92 1.42
N ASN A 68 -3.63 -7.88 2.17
CA ASN A 68 -3.06 -6.64 1.62
C ASN A 68 -1.79 -6.96 0.81
N ILE A 69 -1.68 -6.38 -0.39
CA ILE A 69 -0.49 -6.46 -1.25
C ILE A 69 0.09 -5.07 -1.46
N LEU A 70 -0.74 -4.08 -1.79
CA LEU A 70 -0.31 -2.72 -2.09
C LEU A 70 -1.24 -1.71 -1.41
N HIS A 71 -0.66 -0.63 -0.89
CA HIS A 71 -1.39 0.60 -0.61
C HIS A 71 -1.44 1.45 -1.87
N ALA A 72 -2.60 2.01 -2.18
CA ALA A 72 -2.87 2.70 -3.43
C ALA A 72 -2.84 4.22 -3.34
N THR A 73 -2.56 4.80 -2.17
CA THR A 73 -2.52 6.26 -1.98
C THR A 73 -1.16 6.76 -1.53
N SER A 74 -0.81 7.91 -2.08
CA SER A 74 0.21 8.83 -1.59
C SER A 74 -0.40 9.64 -0.44
N LEU A 75 0.44 10.41 0.25
CA LEU A 75 0.05 11.22 1.42
C LEU A 75 -1.01 12.32 1.13
N GLU A 76 -1.60 12.36 -0.07
CA GLU A 76 -2.63 13.34 -0.47
C GLU A 76 -4.04 12.73 -0.39
N GLU A 77 -4.88 13.29 0.48
CA GLU A 77 -6.24 12.80 0.77
C GLU A 77 -7.18 12.75 -0.45
N GLU A 78 -6.99 13.64 -1.44
CA GLU A 78 -7.78 13.65 -2.69
C GLU A 78 -7.62 12.35 -3.51
N THR A 79 -6.49 11.65 -3.33
CA THR A 79 -6.22 10.39 -4.02
C THR A 79 -7.14 9.26 -3.56
N VAL A 80 -7.66 9.33 -2.32
CA VAL A 80 -8.67 8.40 -1.80
C VAL A 80 -9.95 8.46 -2.63
N ALA A 81 -10.46 9.69 -2.84
CA ALA A 81 -11.64 9.90 -3.66
C ALA A 81 -11.39 9.51 -5.13
N GLN A 82 -10.21 9.84 -5.66
CA GLN A 82 -9.86 9.47 -7.04
C GLN A 82 -9.86 7.95 -7.24
N PHE A 83 -9.27 7.19 -6.30
CA PHE A 83 -9.20 5.74 -6.36
C PHE A 83 -10.60 5.12 -6.38
N ARG A 84 -11.47 5.51 -5.44
CA ARG A 84 -12.87 5.02 -5.40
C ARG A 84 -13.64 5.42 -6.66
N GLY A 85 -13.48 6.66 -7.14
CA GLY A 85 -14.14 7.13 -8.35
C GLY A 85 -13.71 6.35 -9.60
N ALA A 86 -12.43 5.99 -9.71
CA ALA A 86 -11.92 5.17 -10.80
C ALA A 86 -12.46 3.73 -10.75
N LEU A 87 -12.57 3.14 -9.56
CA LEU A 87 -13.23 1.85 -9.37
C LEU A 87 -14.69 1.87 -9.82
N ILE A 88 -15.43 2.94 -9.51
CA ILE A 88 -16.82 3.10 -9.97
C ILE A 88 -16.87 3.16 -11.50
N THR A 89 -15.96 3.88 -12.15
CA THR A 89 -15.86 3.91 -13.62
C THR A 89 -15.61 2.52 -14.22
N LEU A 90 -14.70 1.74 -13.63
CA LEU A 90 -14.29 0.43 -14.15
C LEU A 90 -15.33 -0.67 -13.86
N PHE A 91 -15.97 -0.62 -12.69
CA PHE A 91 -16.66 -1.77 -12.11
C PHE A 91 -18.08 -1.47 -11.59
N GLY A 92 -18.53 -0.21 -11.65
CA GLY A 92 -19.79 0.25 -11.05
C GLY A 92 -19.74 0.25 -9.52
N GLU A 93 -20.89 0.13 -8.86
CA GLU A 93 -20.97 0.16 -7.38
C GLU A 93 -20.19 -0.99 -6.70
N PRO A 94 -19.64 -0.77 -5.49
CA PRO A 94 -18.92 -1.81 -4.74
C PRO A 94 -19.84 -2.97 -4.29
N GLN A 95 -19.24 -4.09 -3.91
CA GLN A 95 -19.97 -5.26 -3.37
C GLN A 95 -20.43 -5.02 -1.94
N ARG A 96 -19.62 -4.29 -1.17
CA ARG A 96 -19.88 -3.93 0.23
C ARG A 96 -19.58 -2.45 0.40
N THR A 97 -20.38 -1.79 1.23
CA THR A 97 -20.16 -0.43 1.72
C THR A 97 -20.32 -0.40 3.23
N SER A 98 -19.66 0.54 3.88
CA SER A 98 -19.80 0.82 5.31
C SER A 98 -19.82 2.33 5.55
N GLU A 99 -20.45 2.76 6.63
CA GLU A 99 -20.30 4.14 7.12
C GLU A 99 -18.95 4.33 7.83
N ASN A 100 -18.36 3.26 8.38
CA ASN A 100 -17.00 3.32 8.91
C ASN A 100 -16.03 3.57 7.74
N PHE A 101 -15.34 4.70 7.79
CA PHE A 101 -14.47 5.14 6.73
C PHE A 101 -13.31 4.17 6.50
N GLU A 102 -12.79 3.52 7.54
CA GLU A 102 -11.71 2.53 7.45
C GLU A 102 -12.11 1.21 6.78
N GLU A 103 -13.38 1.05 6.40
CA GLU A 103 -13.88 -0.05 5.59
C GLU A 103 -15.02 0.39 4.66
N ALA A 104 -14.94 1.63 4.16
CA ALA A 104 -16.03 2.31 3.44
C ALA A 104 -16.54 1.55 2.21
N TYR A 105 -15.68 0.81 1.51
CA TYR A 105 -16.05 0.02 0.34
C TYR A 105 -15.15 -1.19 0.13
N GLU A 106 -15.66 -2.18 -0.60
CA GLU A 106 -14.89 -3.32 -1.08
C GLU A 106 -15.36 -3.78 -2.46
N TYR A 107 -14.39 -4.07 -3.33
CA TYR A 107 -14.58 -4.74 -4.60
C TYR A 107 -13.86 -6.09 -4.60
N ILE A 108 -14.52 -7.10 -5.18
CA ILE A 108 -13.89 -8.39 -5.51
C ILE A 108 -13.75 -8.47 -7.03
N ILE A 109 -12.51 -8.59 -7.49
CA ILE A 109 -12.13 -8.44 -8.90
C ILE A 109 -11.40 -9.70 -9.35
N LYS A 110 -11.87 -10.30 -10.44
CA LYS A 110 -11.15 -11.36 -11.13
C LYS A 110 -10.30 -10.76 -12.24
N ALA A 111 -8.99 -11.00 -12.20
CA ALA A 111 -8.08 -10.76 -13.31
C ALA A 111 -7.94 -12.05 -14.14
N THR A 112 -7.81 -11.93 -15.46
CA THR A 112 -7.54 -13.08 -16.34
C THR A 112 -6.56 -12.67 -17.43
N ASP A 113 -5.50 -13.45 -17.61
CA ASP A 113 -4.50 -13.23 -18.66
C ASP A 113 -4.97 -13.79 -20.02
N PRO A 114 -4.24 -13.53 -21.12
CA PRO A 114 -4.58 -14.07 -22.44
C PRO A 114 -4.55 -15.60 -22.54
N ASN A 115 -3.86 -16.29 -21.62
CA ASN A 115 -3.79 -17.75 -21.57
C ASN A 115 -4.92 -18.38 -20.76
N GLY A 116 -5.76 -17.56 -20.09
CA GLY A 116 -6.87 -18.01 -19.24
C GLY A 116 -6.49 -18.25 -17.78
N GLN A 117 -5.24 -17.99 -17.37
CA GLN A 117 -4.88 -17.98 -15.96
C GLN A 117 -5.60 -16.82 -15.27
N SER A 118 -6.14 -17.07 -14.08
CA SER A 118 -6.87 -16.05 -13.33
C SER A 118 -6.40 -15.88 -11.90
N TRP A 119 -6.59 -14.67 -11.37
CA TRP A 119 -6.32 -14.25 -10.00
C TRP A 119 -7.57 -13.58 -9.42
N ILE A 120 -7.72 -13.67 -8.11
CA ILE A 120 -8.71 -12.89 -7.36
C ILE A 120 -7.96 -11.79 -6.63
N LEU A 121 -8.45 -10.56 -6.77
CA LEU A 121 -7.99 -9.38 -6.07
C LEU A 121 -9.16 -8.74 -5.32
N THR A 122 -8.83 -8.05 -4.25
CA THR A 122 -9.72 -7.08 -3.61
C THR A 122 -9.21 -5.67 -3.86
N ALA A 123 -10.12 -4.71 -4.00
CA ALA A 123 -9.79 -3.28 -3.94
C ALA A 123 -10.73 -2.63 -2.94
N TYR A 124 -10.18 -2.05 -1.88
CA TYR A 124 -10.94 -1.72 -0.68
C TYR A 124 -10.38 -0.48 0.03
N GLU A 125 -11.21 0.14 0.87
CA GLU A 125 -10.75 1.12 1.87
C GLU A 125 -10.34 0.37 3.13
N GLY A 126 -9.13 0.61 3.63
CA GLY A 126 -8.63 0.07 4.89
C GLY A 126 -8.23 1.18 5.88
N PRO A 127 -7.78 0.84 7.09
CA PRO A 127 -7.27 1.81 8.07
C PRO A 127 -6.12 2.68 7.55
N GLY A 128 -5.32 2.14 6.62
CA GLY A 128 -4.23 2.86 5.96
C GLY A 128 -4.61 3.55 4.64
N GLY A 129 -5.91 3.70 4.37
CA GLY A 129 -6.44 4.20 3.11
C GLY A 129 -6.73 3.10 2.08
N PRO A 130 -6.98 3.48 0.81
CA PRO A 130 -7.23 2.55 -0.28
C PRO A 130 -6.10 1.54 -0.49
N ALA A 131 -6.48 0.30 -0.78
CA ALA A 131 -5.55 -0.80 -0.94
C ALA A 131 -6.02 -1.80 -1.99
N ILE A 132 -5.06 -2.58 -2.49
CA ILE A 132 -5.30 -3.78 -3.29
C ILE A 132 -4.82 -5.00 -2.52
N GLY A 133 -5.68 -5.99 -2.40
CA GLY A 133 -5.37 -7.29 -1.82
C GLY A 133 -5.43 -8.44 -2.82
N GLY A 134 -4.89 -9.59 -2.43
CA GLY A 134 -4.91 -10.83 -3.22
C GLY A 134 -4.37 -12.02 -2.43
N ASP A 135 -4.35 -13.19 -3.07
CA ASP A 135 -3.76 -14.41 -2.51
C ASP A 135 -2.22 -14.34 -2.64
N THR A 136 -1.51 -14.05 -1.54
CA THR A 136 -0.06 -13.83 -1.52
C THR A 136 0.76 -15.08 -1.85
N GLU A 137 0.16 -16.27 -1.77
CA GLU A 137 0.79 -17.52 -2.16
C GLU A 137 0.68 -17.79 -3.67
N LYS A 138 -0.11 -16.99 -4.38
CA LYS A 138 -0.33 -17.14 -5.81
C LYS A 138 0.77 -16.48 -6.62
N GLU A 139 1.40 -17.25 -7.49
CA GLU A 139 2.41 -16.75 -8.43
C GLU A 139 1.91 -15.53 -9.22
N SER A 140 2.79 -14.53 -9.36
CA SER A 140 2.56 -13.26 -10.06
C SER A 140 1.49 -12.35 -9.46
N ILE A 141 0.96 -12.62 -8.27
CA ILE A 141 -0.11 -11.79 -7.68
C ILE A 141 0.29 -10.32 -7.51
N GLU A 142 1.53 -10.03 -7.11
CA GLU A 142 2.07 -8.67 -6.96
C GLU A 142 2.09 -7.92 -8.30
N GLU A 143 2.52 -8.59 -9.39
CA GLU A 143 2.50 -8.00 -10.74
C GLU A 143 1.07 -7.67 -11.18
N VAL A 144 0.12 -8.58 -10.92
CA VAL A 144 -1.29 -8.42 -11.29
C VAL A 144 -1.94 -7.28 -10.48
N ALA A 145 -1.58 -7.15 -9.20
CA ALA A 145 -2.02 -6.06 -8.33
C ALA A 145 -1.46 -4.71 -8.81
N GLN A 146 -0.19 -4.66 -9.20
CA GLN A 146 0.43 -3.44 -9.72
C GLN A 146 -0.17 -3.02 -11.08
N ASP A 147 -0.46 -3.96 -11.98
CA ASP A 147 -1.15 -3.67 -13.25
C ASP A 147 -2.56 -3.12 -13.01
N LEU A 148 -3.28 -3.67 -12.02
CA LEU A 148 -4.59 -3.14 -11.60
C LEU A 148 -4.48 -1.73 -11.04
N LEU A 149 -3.50 -1.46 -10.17
CA LEU A 149 -3.25 -0.12 -9.63
C LEU A 149 -3.00 0.88 -10.76
N ASN A 150 -2.10 0.56 -11.70
CA ASN A 150 -1.80 1.42 -12.84
C ASN A 150 -3.04 1.69 -13.70
N LEU A 151 -3.90 0.69 -13.90
CA LEU A 151 -5.18 0.85 -14.60
C LEU A 151 -6.12 1.79 -13.85
N ILE A 152 -6.23 1.66 -12.52
CA ILE A 152 -7.06 2.53 -11.68
C ILE A 152 -6.55 3.97 -11.73
N GLU A 153 -5.24 4.19 -11.56
CA GLU A 153 -4.63 5.52 -11.61
C GLU A 153 -4.76 6.19 -12.99
N ALA A 154 -4.73 5.41 -14.06
CA ALA A 154 -4.94 5.87 -15.42
C ALA A 154 -6.43 5.97 -15.81
N THR A 155 -7.35 5.72 -14.89
CA THR A 155 -8.79 5.79 -15.15
C THR A 155 -9.35 7.12 -14.68
N ARG A 156 -10.12 7.75 -15.57
CA ARG A 156 -10.90 8.95 -15.22
C ARG A 156 -11.94 8.59 -14.16
N PRO A 157 -11.95 9.26 -12.98
CA PRO A 157 -12.89 8.93 -11.92
C PRO A 157 -14.32 9.32 -12.29
N ALA A 158 -15.28 8.50 -11.84
CA ALA A 158 -16.71 8.79 -11.93
C ALA A 158 -17.07 9.96 -11.02
N ASN A 159 -18.19 10.61 -11.33
CA ASN A 159 -18.77 11.55 -10.38
C ASN A 159 -19.45 10.77 -9.24
N PHE A 160 -19.06 11.05 -8.01
CA PHE A 160 -19.69 10.50 -6.81
C PHE A 160 -19.43 11.39 -5.61
N GLU A 161 -20.21 11.19 -4.56
CA GLU A 161 -20.03 11.82 -3.27
C GLU A 161 -20.52 10.84 -2.21
N ASP A 162 -19.77 10.71 -1.12
CA ASP A 162 -20.13 9.88 0.02
C ASP A 162 -19.65 10.51 1.33
N VAL A 163 -20.21 10.01 2.44
CA VAL A 163 -19.88 10.43 3.79
C VAL A 163 -19.58 9.20 4.64
N GLY A 164 -18.42 9.18 5.29
CA GLY A 164 -18.03 8.16 6.27
C GLY A 164 -17.64 8.79 7.60
N TYR A 165 -17.37 7.95 8.59
CA TYR A 165 -16.90 8.37 9.90
C TYR A 165 -15.70 7.54 10.36
N TYR A 166 -14.77 8.17 11.06
CA TYR A 166 -13.70 7.49 11.79
C TYR A 166 -14.19 7.15 13.20
N GLU A 167 -14.18 5.87 13.55
CA GLU A 167 -14.67 5.37 14.86
C GLU A 167 -13.85 5.87 16.04
N ASP A 168 -12.55 6.00 15.85
CA ASP A 168 -11.57 6.31 16.88
C ASP A 168 -11.55 7.81 17.24
N THR A 169 -11.69 8.67 16.25
CA THR A 169 -11.67 10.13 16.39
C THR A 169 -13.05 10.76 16.45
N GLY A 170 -14.09 10.07 15.97
CA GLY A 170 -15.43 10.64 15.77
C GLY A 170 -15.49 11.68 14.64
N SER A 171 -14.44 11.77 13.81
CA SER A 171 -14.42 12.65 12.65
C SER A 171 -15.37 12.15 11.56
N THR A 172 -16.03 13.08 10.88
CA THR A 172 -16.82 12.83 9.67
C THR A 172 -15.99 13.20 8.45
N ILE A 173 -15.97 12.30 7.46
CA ILE A 173 -15.29 12.46 6.19
C ILE A 173 -16.30 12.62 5.08
N ARG A 174 -16.25 13.75 4.37
CA ARG A 174 -17.00 13.98 3.14
C ARG A 174 -16.03 13.98 1.96
N TYR A 175 -16.24 13.08 1.01
CA TYR A 175 -15.30 12.90 -0.11
C TYR A 175 -16.03 12.49 -1.39
N GLY A 176 -15.36 12.67 -2.52
CA GLY A 176 -15.96 12.40 -3.82
C GLY A 176 -15.20 13.03 -4.98
N CYS A 177 -15.75 12.86 -6.18
CA CYS A 177 -15.26 13.54 -7.37
C CYS A 177 -16.43 14.18 -8.11
N LYS A 178 -16.23 15.40 -8.60
CA LYS A 178 -17.21 16.13 -9.41
C LYS A 178 -16.51 16.79 -10.58
N GLU A 179 -16.95 16.46 -11.79
CA GLU A 179 -16.37 16.99 -13.03
C GLU A 179 -14.85 16.77 -13.13
N GLN A 180 -14.38 15.62 -12.59
CA GLN A 180 -12.96 15.21 -12.50
C GLN A 180 -12.14 15.93 -11.41
N VAL A 181 -12.75 16.81 -10.62
CA VAL A 181 -12.11 17.40 -9.44
C VAL A 181 -12.53 16.59 -8.22
N CYS A 182 -11.56 15.91 -7.61
CA CYS A 182 -11.77 15.12 -6.41
C CYS A 182 -11.55 15.97 -5.15
N PHE A 183 -12.30 15.66 -4.09
CA PHE A 183 -12.25 16.36 -2.82
C PHE A 183 -12.28 15.35 -1.68
N HIS A 184 -11.62 15.71 -0.59
CA HIS A 184 -11.66 15.03 0.69
C HIS A 184 -11.71 16.11 1.78
N GLN A 185 -12.66 15.98 2.71
CA GLN A 185 -12.91 16.96 3.75
C GLN A 185 -13.19 16.24 5.06
N GLU A 186 -12.28 16.37 6.01
CA GLU A 186 -12.47 15.93 7.37
C GLU A 186 -13.05 17.05 8.24
N SER A 187 -14.01 16.70 9.08
CA SER A 187 -14.54 17.59 10.12
C SER A 187 -14.75 16.83 11.42
N THR A 188 -14.26 17.37 12.53
CA THR A 188 -14.50 16.83 13.86
C THR A 188 -15.63 17.61 14.50
N THR A 189 -16.67 16.94 15.00
CA THR A 189 -17.59 17.58 15.95
C THR A 189 -16.82 17.84 17.24
N GLU A 190 -16.63 19.10 17.64
CA GLU A 190 -16.13 19.46 18.97
C GLU A 190 -17.09 18.92 20.05
N GLN A 191 -16.90 17.68 20.48
CA GLN A 191 -17.54 17.09 21.65
C GLN A 191 -16.51 16.36 22.51
N TYR A 192 -15.57 17.13 23.07
CA TYR A 192 -15.04 16.83 24.40
C TYR A 192 -14.38 18.11 24.95
N ALA A 193 -15.18 18.99 25.54
CA ALA A 193 -14.63 19.91 26.53
C ALA A 193 -14.31 19.05 27.77
N PRO A 194 -13.04 18.92 28.21
CA PRO A 194 -12.77 18.26 29.47
C PRO A 194 -13.43 19.07 30.58
N ASP A 195 -14.25 18.40 31.40
CA ASP A 195 -14.81 18.99 32.61
C ASP A 195 -13.70 19.66 33.42
N LYS A 196 -13.91 20.93 33.77
CA LYS A 196 -13.04 21.76 34.60
C LYS A 196 -13.08 21.35 36.07
#